data_AF-A0A5C5UTS7-F1
#
_entry.id   AF-A0A5C5UTS7-F1
#
_cell.length_a   1.000
_cell.length_b   1.000
_cell.length_c   1.000
_cell.angle_alpha   90.00
_cell.angle_beta   90.00
_cell.angle_gamma   90.00
#
_symmetry.space_group_name_H-M   'P 1'
#
loop_
_entity.id
_entity.type
_entity.pdbx_description
1 polymer ?
#
loop_
_entity_poly.entity_id
_entity_poly.type
_entity_poly.pdbx_seq_one_letter_code
_entity_poly.pdbx_strand_id
1 'polypeptide(L)'
;MCLSRSIVWSLTVACAALLAAGCGAQTEEHAEHRDPPHYPNGFVGAVQRLRAIEVAASEKRLIASAHPDGDVVREAADLVRWLPELAADTDLSRDDWNEMFAATASLRSEAVRWSSQQADTGQDRTTFCARIAETLPGLEQHAATIQRQQAEIQQLGDLLPDEEKENET
;
A
#
# COMPACT_ATOMS: atom_id res chain seq x y z
N MET A 1 43.79 5.29 52.28
CA MET A 1 43.13 4.21 51.52
C MET A 1 43.56 4.36 50.06
N CYS A 2 44.44 3.47 49.60
CA CYS A 2 45.03 3.52 48.26
C CYS A 2 44.03 2.93 47.25
N LEU A 3 43.39 3.77 46.43
CA LEU A 3 42.62 3.26 45.28
C LEU A 3 43.62 2.65 44.28
N SER A 4 43.45 1.35 44.06
CA SER A 4 44.30 0.53 43.20
C SER A 4 44.28 1.03 41.76
N ARG A 5 45.46 1.39 41.22
CA ARG A 5 45.68 1.78 39.82
C ARG A 5 45.21 0.72 38.81
N SER A 6 44.94 -0.51 39.26
CA SER A 6 44.43 -1.62 38.45
C SER A 6 42.96 -1.48 38.04
N ILE A 7 42.14 -0.72 38.76
CA ILE A 7 40.70 -0.59 38.46
C ILE A 7 40.45 0.38 37.29
N VAL A 8 41.28 1.42 37.19
CA VAL A 8 41.16 2.44 36.14
C VAL A 8 41.55 1.88 34.76
N TRP A 9 42.47 0.91 34.71
CA TRP A 9 42.89 0.28 33.45
C TRP A 9 41.88 -0.73 32.89
N SER A 10 41.06 -1.36 33.74
CA SER A 10 40.06 -2.35 33.29
C SER A 10 38.82 -1.71 32.66
N LEU A 11 38.46 -0.48 33.06
CA LEU A 11 37.31 0.23 32.51
C LEU A 11 37.56 0.78 31.10
N THR A 12 38.79 1.18 30.78
CA THR A 12 39.13 1.74 29.46
C THR A 12 39.13 0.69 28.34
N VAL A 13 39.53 -0.55 28.65
CA VAL A 13 39.53 -1.66 27.67
C VAL A 13 38.11 -2.11 27.34
N ALA A 14 37.19 -2.09 28.31
CA ALA A 14 35.80 -2.48 28.10
C ALA A 14 35.05 -1.51 27.16
N CYS A 15 35.29 -0.19 27.29
CA CYS A 15 34.69 0.80 26.39
C CYS A 15 35.27 0.71 24.95
N ALA A 16 36.55 0.39 24.80
CA ALA A 16 37.15 0.22 23.46
C ALA A 16 36.63 -1.03 22.74
N ALA A 17 36.34 -2.12 23.46
CA ALA A 17 35.74 -3.33 22.89
C ALA A 17 34.28 -3.12 22.44
N LEU A 18 33.51 -2.29 23.14
CA LEU A 18 32.13 -1.95 22.77
C LEU A 18 32.05 -1.06 21.52
N LEU A 19 33.07 -0.25 21.23
CA LEU A 19 33.12 0.59 20.03
C LEU A 19 33.56 -0.16 18.77
N ALA A 20 34.28 -1.28 18.92
CA ALA A 20 34.77 -2.09 17.78
C ALA A 20 33.72 -3.08 17.24
N ALA A 21 32.63 -3.33 17.97
CA ALA A 21 31.57 -4.27 17.55
C ALA A 21 30.45 -3.62 16.73
N GLY A 22 30.54 -2.33 16.40
CA GLY A 22 29.45 -1.54 15.78
C GLY A 22 29.61 -1.20 14.29
N CYS A 23 30.63 -1.70 13.60
CA CYS A 23 30.83 -1.44 12.16
C CYS A 23 30.69 -2.71 11.32
N GLY A 24 29.57 -3.43 11.50
CA GLY A 24 29.01 -4.25 10.44
C GLY A 24 28.19 -3.34 9.52
N ALA A 25 28.85 -2.56 8.66
CA ALA A 25 28.18 -1.92 7.54
C ALA A 25 27.72 -3.04 6.60
N GLN A 26 26.57 -3.64 6.91
CA GLN A 26 25.78 -4.30 5.88
C GLN A 26 25.44 -3.20 4.89
N THR A 27 26.12 -3.23 3.74
CA THR A 27 25.57 -2.70 2.51
C THR A 27 24.17 -3.30 2.40
N GLU A 28 23.16 -2.48 2.69
CA GLU A 28 21.77 -2.77 2.36
C GLU A 28 21.74 -2.99 0.84
N GLU A 29 21.83 -4.25 0.44
CA GLU A 29 21.40 -4.68 -0.87
C GLU A 29 19.91 -4.37 -0.89
N HIS A 30 19.55 -3.22 -1.48
CA HIS A 30 18.16 -2.84 -1.69
C HIS A 30 17.51 -3.97 -2.48
N ALA A 31 16.79 -4.84 -1.77
CA ALA A 31 16.01 -5.89 -2.40
C ALA A 31 15.13 -5.19 -3.42
N GLU A 32 15.32 -5.54 -4.69
CA GLU A 32 14.53 -5.01 -5.78
C GLU A 32 13.07 -5.44 -5.53
N HIS A 33 12.28 -4.54 -4.93
CA HIS A 33 10.89 -4.80 -4.58
C HIS A 33 10.09 -4.85 -5.87
N ARG A 34 9.99 -6.05 -6.45
CA ARG A 34 9.13 -6.28 -7.60
C ARG A 34 7.69 -6.28 -7.12
N ASP A 35 6.87 -5.41 -7.69
CA ASP A 35 5.44 -5.40 -7.45
C ASP A 35 4.84 -6.78 -7.76
N PRO A 36 3.93 -7.28 -6.91
CA PRO A 36 3.30 -8.56 -7.16
C PRO A 36 2.39 -8.48 -8.39
N PRO A 37 2.07 -9.63 -9.03
CA PRO A 37 1.27 -9.67 -10.26
C PRO A 37 -0.13 -9.02 -10.15
N HIS A 38 -0.69 -8.91 -8.94
CA HIS A 38 -1.98 -8.30 -8.66
C HIS A 38 -1.90 -6.85 -8.19
N TYR A 39 -0.72 -6.22 -8.24
CA TYR A 39 -0.62 -4.79 -7.97
C TYR A 39 -1.39 -4.00 -9.03
N PRO A 40 -2.33 -3.13 -8.64
CA PRO A 40 -3.20 -2.43 -9.58
C PRO A 40 -2.47 -1.25 -10.24
N ASN A 41 -2.88 -0.92 -11.47
CA ASN A 41 -2.40 0.28 -12.15
C ASN A 41 -3.09 1.55 -11.59
N GLY A 42 -2.74 1.93 -10.37
CA GLY A 42 -3.25 3.11 -9.68
C GLY A 42 -4.52 2.89 -8.86
N PHE A 43 -4.92 3.95 -8.14
CA PHE A 43 -6.05 3.93 -7.20
C PHE A 43 -7.37 3.50 -7.85
N VAL A 44 -7.68 4.05 -9.02
CA VAL A 44 -8.92 3.74 -9.76
C VAL A 44 -9.00 2.25 -10.10
N GLY A 45 -7.88 1.65 -10.56
CA GLY A 45 -7.81 0.21 -10.85
C GLY A 45 -8.04 -0.65 -9.61
N ALA A 46 -7.49 -0.24 -8.47
CA ALA A 46 -7.70 -0.93 -7.20
C ALA A 46 -9.18 -0.94 -6.77
N VAL A 47 -9.83 0.23 -6.83
CA VAL A 47 -11.26 0.37 -6.48
C VAL A 47 -12.15 -0.46 -7.40
N GLN A 48 -11.88 -0.43 -8.72
CA GLN A 48 -12.60 -1.27 -9.69
C GLN A 48 -12.44 -2.77 -9.40
N ARG A 49 -11.24 -3.20 -9.01
CA ARG A 49 -11.01 -4.59 -8.63
C ARG A 49 -11.74 -4.98 -7.35
N LEU A 50 -11.72 -4.13 -6.32
CA LEU A 50 -12.51 -4.33 -5.10
C LEU A 50 -14.02 -4.42 -5.40
N ARG A 51 -14.53 -3.59 -6.32
CA ARG A 51 -15.92 -3.66 -6.79
C ARG A 51 -16.24 -4.98 -7.48
N ALA A 52 -15.37 -5.48 -8.35
CA ALA A 52 -15.56 -6.76 -9.01
C ALA A 52 -15.61 -7.92 -7.99
N ILE A 53 -14.77 -7.86 -6.96
CA ILE A 53 -14.74 -8.84 -5.87
C ILE A 53 -16.03 -8.78 -5.04
N GLU A 54 -16.48 -7.58 -4.66
CA GLU A 54 -17.73 -7.37 -3.91
C GLU A 54 -18.95 -7.91 -4.67
N VAL A 55 -19.09 -7.57 -5.95
CA VAL A 55 -20.19 -8.05 -6.80
C VAL A 55 -20.15 -9.58 -6.95
N ALA A 56 -18.98 -10.17 -7.19
CA ALA A 56 -18.87 -11.61 -7.27
C ALA A 56 -19.27 -12.28 -5.95
N ALA A 57 -18.89 -11.70 -4.81
CA ALA A 57 -19.23 -12.24 -3.51
C ALA A 57 -20.71 -12.12 -3.16
N SER A 58 -21.34 -10.97 -3.42
CA SER A 58 -22.78 -10.76 -3.17
C SER A 58 -23.65 -11.69 -4.01
N GLU A 59 -23.21 -11.99 -5.23
CA GLU A 59 -23.86 -12.95 -6.13
C GLU A 59 -23.43 -14.41 -5.91
N LYS A 60 -22.55 -14.68 -4.94
CA LYS A 60 -21.96 -16.01 -4.67
C LYS A 60 -21.32 -16.64 -5.92
N ARG A 61 -20.77 -15.81 -6.80
CA ARG A 61 -20.06 -16.20 -8.01
C ARG A 61 -18.58 -16.39 -7.73
N LEU A 62 -17.95 -17.34 -8.42
CA LEU A 62 -16.49 -17.44 -8.43
C LEU A 62 -15.91 -16.36 -9.34
N ILE A 63 -14.81 -15.76 -8.90
CA ILE A 63 -13.99 -14.85 -9.69
C ILE A 63 -12.54 -15.32 -9.60
N ALA A 64 -11.81 -15.23 -10.71
CA ALA A 64 -10.39 -15.55 -10.73
C ALA A 64 -9.64 -14.52 -9.87
N SER A 65 -8.72 -14.98 -9.02
CA SER A 65 -7.82 -14.12 -8.27
C SER A 65 -6.48 -14.01 -8.97
N ALA A 66 -5.89 -12.81 -8.97
CA ALA A 66 -4.53 -12.58 -9.45
C ALA A 66 -3.48 -12.77 -8.34
N HIS A 67 -3.91 -12.96 -7.09
CA HIS A 67 -3.00 -13.24 -5.99
C HIS A 67 -2.30 -14.59 -6.21
N PRO A 68 -1.01 -14.76 -5.87
CA PRO A 68 -0.24 -15.99 -6.13
C PRO A 68 -0.90 -17.27 -5.59
N ASP A 69 -1.57 -17.16 -4.45
CA ASP A 69 -2.28 -18.26 -3.80
C ASP A 69 -3.70 -18.51 -4.37
N GLY A 70 -4.16 -17.72 -5.34
CA GLY A 70 -5.50 -17.80 -5.93
C GLY A 70 -6.63 -17.36 -4.98
N ASP A 71 -6.31 -16.81 -3.82
CA ASP A 71 -7.27 -16.39 -2.80
C ASP A 71 -7.70 -14.93 -2.99
N VAL A 72 -8.97 -14.76 -3.37
CA VAL A 72 -9.59 -13.44 -3.59
C VAL A 72 -9.67 -12.57 -2.33
N VAL A 73 -9.74 -13.18 -1.15
CA VAL A 73 -9.78 -12.43 0.12
C VAL A 73 -8.42 -11.82 0.40
N ARG A 74 -7.35 -12.59 0.15
CA ARG A 74 -5.97 -12.12 0.31
C ARG A 74 -5.62 -11.07 -0.73
N GLU A 75 -6.05 -11.27 -1.98
CA GLU A 75 -5.95 -10.24 -3.01
C GLU A 75 -6.59 -8.93 -2.56
N ALA A 76 -7.81 -8.98 -2.05
CA ALA A 76 -8.49 -7.78 -1.62
C ALA A 76 -7.89 -7.14 -0.36
N ALA A 77 -7.37 -7.95 0.57
CA ALA A 77 -6.61 -7.44 1.71
C ALA A 77 -5.37 -6.66 1.25
N ASP A 78 -4.66 -7.16 0.24
CA ASP A 78 -3.55 -6.44 -0.39
C ASP A 78 -3.99 -5.15 -1.07
N LEU A 79 -5.05 -5.19 -1.88
CA LEU A 79 -5.59 -4.00 -2.53
C LEU A 79 -5.94 -2.91 -1.51
N VAL A 80 -6.63 -3.28 -0.43
CA VAL A 80 -6.99 -2.36 0.67
C VAL A 80 -5.75 -1.77 1.34
N ARG A 81 -4.70 -2.59 1.53
CA ARG A 81 -3.43 -2.15 2.11
C ARG A 81 -2.71 -1.13 1.21
N TRP A 82 -2.80 -1.29 -0.11
CA TRP A 82 -2.17 -0.40 -1.09
C TRP A 82 -2.96 0.88 -1.37
N LEU A 83 -4.26 0.95 -1.07
CA LEU A 83 -5.07 2.16 -1.33
C LEU A 83 -4.42 3.49 -0.90
N PRO A 84 -3.87 3.66 0.31
CA PRO A 84 -3.23 4.92 0.69
C PRO A 84 -1.96 5.26 -0.10
N GLU A 85 -1.20 4.25 -0.51
CA GLU A 85 -0.02 4.42 -1.38
C GLU A 85 -0.47 4.84 -2.79
N LEU A 86 -1.39 4.08 -3.38
CA LEU A 86 -1.96 4.36 -4.70
C LEU A 86 -2.67 5.72 -4.76
N ALA A 87 -3.28 6.16 -3.66
CA ALA A 87 -3.89 7.49 -3.55
C ALA A 87 -2.85 8.60 -3.45
N ALA A 88 -1.66 8.33 -2.91
CA ALA A 88 -0.58 9.30 -2.84
C ALA A 88 -0.03 9.65 -4.23
N ASP A 89 -0.18 8.74 -5.20
CA ASP A 89 0.18 8.95 -6.62
C ASP A 89 -0.91 9.71 -7.42
N THR A 90 -1.89 10.30 -6.76
CA THR A 90 -3.00 11.04 -7.39
C THR A 90 -3.05 12.49 -6.95
N ASP A 91 -3.75 13.33 -7.72
CA ASP A 91 -3.98 14.74 -7.39
C ASP A 91 -5.17 14.95 -6.44
N LEU A 92 -5.46 13.98 -5.56
CA LEU A 92 -6.47 14.16 -4.52
C LEU A 92 -6.07 15.31 -3.60
N SER A 93 -7.05 16.13 -3.22
CA SER A 93 -6.83 17.15 -2.20
C SER A 93 -6.44 16.50 -0.87
N ARG A 94 -5.77 17.25 0.00
CA ARG A 94 -5.45 16.75 1.35
C ARG A 94 -6.70 16.32 2.11
N ASP A 95 -7.80 17.04 1.95
CA ASP A 95 -9.05 16.74 2.65
C ASP A 95 -9.68 15.44 2.11
N ASP A 96 -9.73 15.27 0.78
CA ASP A 96 -10.20 14.02 0.16
C ASP A 96 -9.31 12.83 0.53
N TRP A 97 -7.99 13.03 0.55
CA TRP A 97 -7.04 12.00 0.98
C TRP A 97 -7.28 11.60 2.44
N ASN A 98 -7.47 12.58 3.34
CA ASN A 98 -7.76 12.32 4.75
C ASN A 98 -9.08 11.58 4.94
N GLU A 99 -10.13 11.97 4.19
CA GLU A 99 -11.42 11.30 4.21
C GLU A 99 -11.30 9.84 3.77
N MET A 100 -10.67 9.60 2.61
CA MET A 100 -10.41 8.25 2.10
C MET A 100 -9.58 7.41 3.09
N PHE A 101 -8.52 8.01 3.64
CA PHE A 101 -7.62 7.34 4.59
C PHE A 101 -8.35 6.97 5.89
N ALA A 102 -9.24 7.83 6.38
CA ALA A 102 -10.06 7.56 7.55
C ALA A 102 -11.13 6.49 7.25
N ALA A 103 -11.83 6.60 6.12
CA ALA A 103 -12.85 5.66 5.69
C ALA A 103 -12.31 4.23 5.54
N THR A 104 -11.04 4.10 5.13
CA THR A 104 -10.37 2.79 4.96
C THR A 104 -9.68 2.27 6.22
N ALA A 105 -9.61 3.04 7.31
CA ALA A 105 -8.82 2.68 8.49
C ALA A 105 -9.24 1.34 9.12
N SER A 106 -10.55 1.13 9.30
CA SER A 106 -11.10 -0.13 9.82
C SER A 106 -10.83 -1.29 8.86
N LEU A 107 -11.04 -1.07 7.56
CA LEU A 107 -10.83 -2.09 6.53
C LEU A 107 -9.35 -2.53 6.46
N ARG A 108 -8.40 -1.58 6.54
CA ARG A 108 -6.96 -1.89 6.59
C ARG A 108 -6.55 -2.64 7.85
N SER A 109 -7.14 -2.28 8.99
CA SER A 109 -6.89 -2.99 10.25
C SER A 109 -7.36 -4.44 10.17
N GLU A 110 -8.50 -4.69 9.54
CA GLU A 110 -9.02 -6.04 9.30
C GLU A 110 -8.24 -6.80 8.21
N ALA A 111 -7.70 -6.11 7.20
CA ALA A 111 -6.87 -6.71 6.15
C ALA A 111 -5.63 -7.45 6.68
N VAL A 112 -5.07 -7.01 7.82
CA VAL A 112 -3.98 -7.74 8.49
C VAL A 112 -4.43 -9.13 8.94
N ARG A 113 -5.68 -9.28 9.38
CA ARG A 113 -6.24 -10.58 9.78
C ARG A 113 -6.48 -11.46 8.54
N TRP A 114 -7.04 -10.89 7.49
CA TRP A 114 -7.36 -11.59 6.24
C TRP A 114 -6.15 -12.06 5.45
N SER A 115 -5.04 -11.33 5.55
CA SER A 115 -3.76 -11.71 4.92
C SER A 115 -3.03 -12.84 5.65
N SER A 116 -3.46 -13.21 6.86
CA SER A 116 -2.85 -14.28 7.65
C SER A 116 -3.35 -15.67 7.22
N GLN A 117 -2.46 -16.68 7.25
CA GLN A 117 -2.79 -18.07 6.91
C GLN A 117 -3.76 -18.76 7.89
N GLN A 118 -4.11 -18.12 9.02
CA GLN A 118 -4.96 -18.68 10.07
C GLN A 118 -6.42 -18.20 10.00
N ALA A 119 -6.79 -17.49 8.94
CA ALA A 119 -8.15 -17.00 8.74
C ALA A 119 -9.18 -18.15 8.68
N ASP A 120 -10.31 -17.99 9.39
CA ASP A 120 -11.48 -18.84 9.18
C ASP A 120 -12.12 -18.40 7.87
N THR A 121 -11.73 -19.08 6.79
CA THR A 121 -12.08 -18.74 5.41
C THR A 121 -13.58 -18.54 5.16
N GLY A 122 -14.48 -19.11 5.96
CA GLY A 122 -15.93 -18.90 5.81
C GLY A 122 -16.42 -17.60 6.45
N GLN A 123 -16.13 -17.42 7.74
CA GLN A 123 -16.56 -16.27 8.53
C GLN A 123 -15.82 -14.99 8.11
N ASP A 124 -14.52 -15.11 7.83
CA ASP A 124 -13.70 -13.98 7.40
C ASP A 124 -14.14 -13.48 6.03
N ARG A 125 -14.52 -14.37 5.10
CA ARG A 125 -15.10 -13.98 3.80
C ARG A 125 -16.38 -13.17 3.95
N THR A 126 -17.32 -13.62 4.78
CA THR A 126 -18.60 -12.94 4.94
C THR A 126 -18.42 -11.57 5.59
N THR A 127 -17.59 -11.50 6.63
CA THR A 127 -17.25 -10.24 7.31
C THR A 127 -16.58 -9.26 6.35
N PHE A 128 -15.59 -9.76 5.60
CA PHE A 128 -14.89 -9.01 4.56
C PHE A 128 -15.84 -8.41 3.52
N CYS A 129 -16.75 -9.21 2.97
CA CYS A 129 -17.68 -8.75 1.94
C CYS A 129 -18.60 -7.64 2.46
N ALA A 130 -19.11 -7.80 3.69
CA ALA A 130 -19.94 -6.78 4.32
C ALA A 130 -19.18 -5.45 4.52
N ARG A 131 -17.92 -5.52 4.96
CA ARG A 131 -17.08 -4.34 5.18
C ARG A 131 -16.69 -3.62 3.90
N ILE A 132 -16.37 -4.37 2.85
CA ILE A 132 -16.15 -3.77 1.53
C ILE A 132 -17.43 -3.09 1.06
N ALA A 133 -18.58 -3.77 1.10
CA ALA A 133 -19.84 -3.19 0.63
C ALA A 133 -20.20 -1.89 1.36
N GLU A 134 -19.85 -1.78 2.65
CA GLU A 134 -20.03 -0.54 3.45
C GLU A 134 -19.09 0.59 3.02
N THR A 135 -17.82 0.28 2.72
CA THR A 135 -16.77 1.30 2.47
C THR A 135 -16.68 1.72 1.01
N LEU A 136 -17.00 0.80 0.09
CA LEU A 136 -16.74 0.93 -1.34
C LEU A 136 -17.40 2.15 -2.00
N PRO A 137 -18.64 2.57 -1.66
CA PRO A 137 -19.23 3.76 -2.27
C PRO A 137 -18.39 5.03 -2.08
N GLY A 138 -17.76 5.20 -0.92
CA GLY A 138 -16.86 6.33 -0.67
C GLY A 138 -15.59 6.26 -1.52
N LEU A 139 -15.02 5.06 -1.66
CA LEU A 139 -13.87 4.84 -2.55
C LEU A 139 -14.20 5.11 -4.02
N GLU A 140 -15.39 4.73 -4.46
CA GLU A 140 -15.89 5.00 -5.81
C GLU A 140 -16.05 6.50 -6.08
N GLN A 141 -16.49 7.27 -5.07
CA GLN A 141 -16.56 8.73 -5.17
C GLN A 141 -15.18 9.38 -5.36
N HIS A 142 -14.18 8.94 -4.60
CA HIS A 142 -12.80 9.43 -4.79
C HIS A 142 -12.22 8.99 -6.13
N ALA A 143 -12.46 7.73 -6.55
CA ALA A 143 -12.03 7.23 -7.86
C ALA A 143 -12.66 8.04 -9.02
N ALA A 144 -13.95 8.38 -8.92
CA ALA A 144 -14.63 9.23 -9.90
C ALA A 144 -14.05 10.65 -9.94
N THR A 145 -13.63 11.19 -8.80
CA THR A 145 -12.96 12.49 -8.73
C THR A 145 -11.62 12.46 -9.43
N ILE A 146 -10.78 11.46 -9.15
CA ILE A 146 -9.49 11.25 -9.82
C ILE A 146 -9.67 11.13 -11.34
N GLN A 147 -10.64 10.33 -11.79
CA GLN A 147 -10.91 10.18 -13.23
C GLN A 147 -11.29 11.49 -13.91
N ARG A 148 -12.09 12.35 -13.24
CA ARG A 148 -12.43 13.67 -13.78
C ARG A 148 -11.20 14.58 -13.90
N GLN A 149 -10.35 14.61 -12.88
CA GLN A 149 -9.11 15.40 -12.89
C GLN A 149 -8.18 14.93 -14.03
N GLN A 150 -7.99 13.62 -14.18
CA GLN A 150 -7.17 13.06 -15.26
C GLN A 150 -7.74 13.39 -16.65
N ALA A 151 -9.06 13.35 -16.82
CA ALA A 151 -9.69 13.73 -18.08
C ALA A 151 -9.50 15.22 -18.40
N GLU A 152 -9.56 16.10 -17.40
CA GLU A 152 -9.31 17.53 -17.56
C GLU A 152 -7.85 17.81 -17.95
N ILE A 153 -6.89 17.15 -17.30
CA ILE A 153 -5.46 17.26 -17.63
C ILE A 153 -5.21 16.79 -19.06
N GLN A 154 -5.78 15.66 -19.47
CA GLN A 154 -5.65 15.15 -20.84
C GLN A 154 -6.21 16.14 -21.87
N GLN A 155 -7.39 16.71 -21.60
CA GLN A 155 -7.99 17.71 -22.48
C GLN A 155 -7.13 18.98 -22.61
N LEU A 156 -6.53 19.44 -21.51
CA LEU A 156 -5.61 20.57 -21.55
C LEU A 156 -4.34 20.24 -22.34
N GLY A 157 -3.80 19.03 -22.18
CA GLY A 157 -2.66 18.55 -22.96
C GLY A 157 -2.94 18.52 -24.46
N ASP A 158 -4.12 18.06 -24.86
CA ASP A 158 -4.55 18.01 -26.27
C ASP A 158 -4.74 19.41 -26.89
N LEU A 159 -4.91 20.46 -26.08
CA LEU A 159 -5.09 21.85 -26.53
C LEU A 159 -3.77 22.62 -26.67
N LEU A 160 -2.65 22.10 -26.16
CA LEU A 160 -1.34 22.71 -26.35
C LEU A 160 -0.78 22.27 -27.72
N PRO A 161 -0.60 23.18 -28.69
CA PRO A 161 0.02 22.84 -29.97
C PRO A 161 1.44 22.29 -29.77
N ASP A 162 1.87 21.36 -30.63
CA ASP A 162 3.22 20.76 -30.70
C ASP A 162 4.32 21.81 -31.04
N GLU A 163 4.38 22.96 -30.37
CA GLU A 163 5.33 24.04 -30.72
C GLU A 163 6.79 23.77 -30.31
N GLU A 164 7.11 22.60 -29.72
CA GLU A 164 8.48 22.27 -29.28
C GLU A 164 9.20 21.20 -30.12
N LYS A 165 8.64 20.73 -31.25
CA LYS A 165 9.34 19.73 -32.09
C LYS A 165 10.24 20.31 -33.20
N GLU A 166 10.35 21.63 -33.35
CA GLU A 166 11.11 22.24 -34.47
C GLU A 166 12.52 22.76 -34.16
N ASN A 167 13.09 22.54 -32.96
CA ASN A 167 14.40 23.13 -32.61
C ASN A 167 15.52 22.14 -32.21
N GLU A 168 15.43 20.90 -32.67
CA GLU A 168 16.59 19.98 -32.71
C GLU A 168 16.88 19.58 -34.15
N THR A 169 17.67 20.40 -34.85
CA THR A 169 18.45 20.01 -36.03
C THR A 169 19.90 20.41 -35.88
#